data_AF-A0A1G6UPV2-F1
#
_entry.id   AF-A0A1G6UPV2-F1
#
_cell.length_a   1.000
_cell.length_b   1.000
_cell.length_c   1.000
_cell.angle_alpha   90.00
_cell.angle_beta   90.00
_cell.angle_gamma   90.00
#
_symmetry.space_group_name_H-M   'P 1'
#
loop_
_entity.id
_entity.type
_entity.pdbx_description
1 polymer ?
#
loop_
_entity_poly.entity_id
_entity_poly.type
_entity_poly.pdbx_seq_one_letter_code
_entity_poly.pdbx_strand_id
1 'polypeptide(L)'
;MYKKLRKHLILGSLFLIISGCSISKGYDTQQEALKQGLKTTNNKELDKYNALKHIIKIDEKIAFFVTPDNYISIADLEIENGKWTVSGITGATNVSELEVQDSGISPTMGISNGKVISGYLKNPSISKVSYESTLGHIVDLDKFLPNETKYKGWSLWYVILPNKLDDDLKSFDLITTVLEFKDTNGTIIKYKN
;
A
#
# COMPACT_ATOMS: atom_id res chain seq x y z
N MET A 1 32.90 18.66 75.76
CA MET A 1 31.49 18.37 75.41
C MET A 1 31.30 18.55 73.91
N TYR A 2 31.22 17.45 73.18
CA TYR A 2 31.25 17.43 71.71
C TYR A 2 29.90 17.83 71.10
N LYS A 3 29.93 18.80 70.18
CA LYS A 3 28.82 19.24 69.33
C LYS A 3 28.35 18.08 68.44
N LYS A 4 27.10 17.62 68.58
CA LYS A 4 26.45 16.74 67.60
C LYS A 4 25.93 17.57 66.43
N LEU A 5 26.69 17.60 65.33
CA LEU A 5 26.18 17.98 64.01
C LEU A 5 25.17 16.91 63.56
N ARG A 6 23.89 17.27 63.43
CA ARG A 6 22.93 16.47 62.64
C ARG A 6 23.21 16.74 61.17
N LYS A 7 23.75 15.76 60.45
CA LYS A 7 23.78 15.76 58.98
C LYS A 7 22.36 15.50 58.48
N HIS A 8 21.76 16.48 57.80
CA HIS A 8 20.60 16.24 56.96
C HIS A 8 21.08 15.54 55.68
N LEU A 9 20.79 14.26 55.57
CA LEU A 9 20.86 13.53 54.31
C LEU A 9 19.61 13.93 53.53
N ILE A 10 19.70 14.99 52.72
CA ILE A 10 18.67 15.28 51.72
C ILE A 10 18.88 14.22 50.64
N LEU A 11 18.09 13.15 50.73
CA LEU A 11 17.95 12.15 49.68
C LEU A 11 17.22 12.86 48.53
N GLY A 12 17.98 13.55 47.67
CA GLY A 12 17.48 14.07 46.42
C GLY A 12 17.04 12.89 45.57
N SER A 13 15.73 12.66 45.51
CA SER A 13 15.14 11.74 44.55
C SER A 13 15.49 12.25 43.16
N LEU A 14 16.44 11.59 42.51
CA LEU A 14 16.71 11.77 41.10
C LEU A 14 15.50 11.20 40.35
N PHE A 15 14.50 12.05 40.08
CA PHE A 15 13.46 11.73 39.11
C PHE A 15 14.13 11.70 37.74
N LEU A 16 14.56 10.50 37.33
CA LEU A 16 14.80 10.19 35.93
C LEU A 16 13.44 10.29 35.24
N ILE A 17 13.13 11.49 34.74
CA ILE A 17 12.12 11.67 33.70
C ILE A 17 12.73 11.00 32.47
N ILE A 18 12.48 9.71 32.33
CA ILE A 18 12.64 9.03 31.06
C ILE A 18 11.54 9.64 30.20
N SER A 19 11.86 10.74 29.51
CA SER A 19 11.06 11.20 28.39
C SER A 19 10.90 9.98 27.51
N GLY A 20 9.69 9.40 27.51
CA GLY A 20 9.36 8.30 26.65
C GLY A 20 9.47 8.81 25.23
N CYS A 21 10.66 8.75 24.64
CA CYS A 21 10.79 8.59 23.21
C CYS A 21 9.94 7.35 22.92
N SER A 22 8.72 7.58 22.45
CA SER A 22 7.98 6.58 21.71
C SER A 22 8.83 6.29 20.50
N ILE A 23 9.78 5.37 20.64
CA ILE A 23 10.51 4.80 19.52
C ILE A 23 9.40 4.19 18.68
N SER A 24 9.07 4.84 17.54
CA SER A 24 8.21 4.22 16.56
C SER A 24 8.82 2.85 16.30
N LYS A 25 8.03 1.78 16.49
CA LYS A 25 8.51 0.42 16.32
C LYS A 25 8.73 0.22 14.82
N GLY A 26 9.90 0.60 14.35
CA GLY A 26 10.37 0.31 13.00
C GLY A 26 11.07 -1.04 12.95
N TYR A 27 11.14 -1.62 11.75
CA TYR A 27 11.64 -2.97 11.49
C TYR A 27 12.80 -2.96 10.49
N ASP A 28 13.59 -4.03 10.47
CA ASP A 28 14.77 -4.12 9.59
C ASP A 28 14.41 -4.37 8.13
N THR A 29 13.24 -4.96 7.88
CA THR A 29 12.77 -5.29 6.53
C THR A 29 11.36 -4.78 6.30
N GLN A 30 11.04 -4.51 5.03
CA GLN A 30 9.70 -4.11 4.59
C GLN A 30 8.67 -5.20 4.89
N GLN A 31 9.02 -6.47 4.70
CA GLN A 31 8.15 -7.60 4.98
C GLN A 31 7.80 -7.69 6.45
N GLU A 32 8.77 -7.43 7.35
CA GLU A 32 8.51 -7.41 8.79
C GLU A 32 7.67 -6.21 9.20
N ALA A 33 7.95 -5.03 8.63
CA ALA A 33 7.14 -3.83 8.85
C ALA A 33 5.67 -4.05 8.47
N LEU A 34 5.42 -4.66 7.31
CA LEU A 34 4.07 -5.02 6.87
C LEU A 34 3.43 -6.04 7.81
N LYS A 35 4.12 -7.14 8.15
CA LYS A 35 3.58 -8.19 9.04
C LYS A 35 3.19 -7.66 10.42
N GLN A 36 3.98 -6.75 10.97
CA GLN A 36 3.75 -6.24 12.32
C GLN A 36 2.83 -5.03 12.35
N GLY A 37 2.96 -4.12 11.36
CA GLY A 37 2.15 -2.92 11.21
C GLY A 37 0.72 -3.21 10.75
N LEU A 38 0.51 -4.29 9.99
CA LEU A 38 -0.79 -4.69 9.44
C LEU A 38 -1.34 -5.97 10.08
N LYS A 39 -0.98 -6.25 11.33
CA LYS A 39 -1.52 -7.43 12.03
C LYS A 39 -3.01 -7.26 12.30
N THR A 40 -3.74 -8.37 12.31
CA THR A 40 -5.14 -8.42 12.73
C THR A 40 -5.30 -7.86 14.14
N THR A 41 -6.38 -7.12 14.35
CA THR A 41 -6.76 -6.54 15.63
C THR A 41 -7.97 -7.27 16.20
N ASN A 42 -8.66 -6.65 17.17
CA ASN A 42 -9.97 -7.11 17.63
C ASN A 42 -11.13 -6.45 16.86
N ASN A 43 -10.83 -5.53 15.93
CA ASN A 43 -11.82 -4.81 15.15
C ASN A 43 -11.92 -5.41 13.74
N LYS A 44 -12.86 -6.34 13.57
CA LYS A 44 -13.07 -7.04 12.29
C LYS A 44 -13.40 -6.10 11.13
N GLU A 45 -14.15 -5.02 11.36
CA GLU A 45 -14.49 -4.06 10.31
C GLU A 45 -13.27 -3.31 9.79
N LEU A 46 -12.31 -3.00 10.68
CA LEU A 46 -11.04 -2.40 10.28
C LEU A 46 -10.13 -3.43 9.59
N ASP A 47 -10.05 -4.63 10.16
CA ASP A 47 -9.17 -5.69 9.67
C ASP A 47 -9.54 -6.17 8.26
N LYS A 48 -10.84 -6.10 7.92
CA LYS A 48 -11.37 -6.40 6.59
C LYS A 48 -10.59 -5.70 5.47
N TYR A 49 -10.17 -4.46 5.72
CA TYR A 49 -9.51 -3.60 4.73
C TYR A 49 -8.01 -3.42 4.97
N ASN A 50 -7.55 -3.58 6.21
CA ASN A 50 -6.21 -3.15 6.61
C ASN A 50 -5.30 -4.28 7.10
N ALA A 51 -5.85 -5.45 7.47
CA ALA A 51 -5.02 -6.54 7.96
C ALA A 51 -4.33 -7.27 6.80
N LEU A 52 -3.07 -7.64 6.99
CA LEU A 52 -2.28 -8.38 6.03
C LEU A 52 -2.57 -9.88 6.12
N LYS A 53 -2.94 -10.48 4.99
CA LYS A 53 -2.95 -11.94 4.79
C LYS A 53 -1.80 -12.38 3.88
N HIS A 54 -1.70 -11.79 2.69
CA HIS A 54 -0.66 -12.11 1.71
C HIS A 54 -0.10 -10.84 1.10
N ILE A 55 1.23 -10.77 0.96
CA ILE A 55 1.89 -9.70 0.21
C ILE A 55 1.84 -10.12 -1.27
N ILE A 56 1.25 -9.27 -2.13
CA ILE A 56 1.24 -9.47 -3.59
C ILE A 56 2.60 -9.05 -4.15
N LYS A 57 3.02 -7.83 -3.81
CA LYS A 57 4.22 -7.21 -4.34
C LYS A 57 4.67 -6.08 -3.40
N ILE A 58 5.99 -5.99 -3.21
CA ILE A 58 6.64 -4.81 -2.64
C ILE A 58 7.45 -4.18 -3.76
N ASP A 59 7.29 -2.88 -3.95
CA ASP A 59 8.07 -2.11 -4.89
C ASP A 59 8.42 -0.74 -4.29
N GLU A 60 9.71 -0.43 -4.25
CA GLU A 60 10.27 0.73 -3.57
C GLU A 60 9.71 0.96 -2.16
N LYS A 61 8.79 1.91 -2.00
CA LYS A 61 8.17 2.35 -0.75
C LYS A 61 6.67 2.04 -0.70
N ILE A 62 6.22 1.10 -1.53
CA ILE A 62 4.82 0.73 -1.66
C ILE A 62 4.69 -0.78 -1.59
N ALA A 63 3.61 -1.26 -0.98
CA ALA A 63 3.26 -2.67 -1.02
C ALA A 63 1.79 -2.87 -1.37
N PHE A 64 1.53 -3.80 -2.28
CA PHE A 64 0.18 -4.31 -2.55
C PHE A 64 0.00 -5.60 -1.76
N PHE A 65 -1.15 -5.73 -1.10
CA PHE A 65 -1.43 -6.89 -0.27
C PHE A 65 -2.90 -7.28 -0.28
N VAL A 66 -3.15 -8.56 -0.02
CA VAL A 66 -4.48 -9.15 0.16
C VAL A 66 -4.81 -9.20 1.65
N THR A 67 -6.05 -8.85 2.00
CA THR A 67 -6.60 -8.95 3.36
C THR A 67 -7.27 -10.30 3.61
N PRO A 68 -7.61 -10.66 4.87
CA PRO A 68 -8.35 -11.88 5.18
C PRO A 68 -9.62 -12.07 4.34
N ASP A 69 -10.35 -10.97 4.09
CA ASP A 69 -11.60 -10.93 3.33
C ASP A 69 -11.39 -10.72 1.81
N ASN A 70 -10.15 -10.90 1.33
CA ASN A 70 -9.76 -10.86 -0.07
C ASN A 70 -9.87 -9.47 -0.73
N TYR A 71 -9.86 -8.40 0.07
CA TYR A 71 -9.62 -7.06 -0.44
C TYR A 71 -8.15 -6.88 -0.79
N ILE A 72 -7.89 -6.07 -1.81
CA ILE A 72 -6.55 -5.66 -2.22
C ILE A 72 -6.34 -4.23 -1.77
N SER A 73 -5.35 -4.04 -0.91
CA SER A 73 -5.01 -2.75 -0.31
C SER A 73 -3.57 -2.39 -0.62
N ILE A 74 -3.26 -1.10 -0.48
CA ILE A 74 -1.95 -0.52 -0.76
C ILE A 74 -1.42 0.07 0.55
N ALA A 75 -0.22 -0.33 0.95
CA ALA A 75 0.49 0.24 2.09
C ALA A 75 1.63 1.14 1.61
N ASP A 76 1.68 2.36 2.15
CA ASP A 76 2.85 3.22 2.08
C ASP A 76 3.87 2.77 3.13
N LEU A 77 5.13 2.70 2.71
CA LEU A 77 6.27 2.36 3.53
C LEU A 77 7.23 3.54 3.61
N GLU A 78 7.76 3.77 4.81
CA GLU A 78 8.79 4.77 5.00
C GLU A 78 9.91 4.25 5.89
N ILE A 79 11.02 5.00 5.89
CA ILE A 79 12.14 4.74 6.78
C ILE A 79 12.14 5.85 7.82
N GLU A 80 11.85 5.49 9.07
CA GLU A 80 12.00 6.35 10.23
C GLU A 80 13.17 5.84 11.07
N ASN A 81 14.13 6.72 11.40
CA ASN A 81 15.29 6.37 12.22
C ASN A 81 16.05 5.12 11.71
N GLY A 82 16.15 4.96 10.38
CA GLY A 82 16.82 3.83 9.73
C GLY A 82 16.04 2.51 9.76
N LYS A 83 14.78 2.53 10.16
CA LYS A 83 13.90 1.35 10.25
C LYS A 83 12.63 1.54 9.42
N TRP A 84 12.14 0.47 8.83
CA TRP A 84 10.93 0.46 8.03
C TRP A 84 9.67 0.49 8.88
N THR A 85 8.71 1.33 8.50
CA THR A 85 7.37 1.43 9.10
C THR A 85 6.31 1.47 7.99
N VAL A 86 5.07 1.15 8.36
CA VAL A 86 3.89 1.41 7.52
C VAL A 86 3.38 2.79 7.91
N SER A 87 3.33 3.70 6.94
CA SER A 87 2.97 5.10 7.16
C SER A 87 1.56 5.46 6.72
N GLY A 88 0.98 4.65 5.84
CA GLY A 88 -0.36 4.86 5.30
C GLY A 88 -0.93 3.58 4.70
N ILE A 89 -2.26 3.51 4.64
CA ILE A 89 -3.00 2.45 3.94
C ILE A 89 -4.08 3.12 3.10
N THR A 90 -4.19 2.69 1.85
CA THR A 90 -5.16 3.18 0.87
C THR A 90 -5.74 2.02 0.06
N GLY A 91 -6.77 2.31 -0.74
CA GLY A 91 -7.43 1.32 -1.61
C GLY A 91 -8.51 0.54 -0.88
N ALA A 92 -8.34 -0.79 -0.83
CA ALA A 92 -9.31 -1.78 -0.36
C ALA A 92 -10.39 -2.12 -1.40
N THR A 93 -9.96 -2.79 -2.46
CA THR A 93 -10.82 -3.22 -3.57
C THR A 93 -10.99 -4.72 -3.59
N ASN A 94 -12.22 -5.21 -3.74
CA ASN A 94 -12.51 -6.61 -3.99
C ASN A 94 -12.75 -6.82 -5.48
N VAL A 95 -11.86 -7.53 -6.17
CA VAL A 95 -11.96 -7.74 -7.62
C VAL A 95 -13.21 -8.53 -8.04
N SER A 96 -13.84 -9.28 -7.13
CA SER A 96 -15.09 -9.99 -7.43
C SER A 96 -16.31 -9.07 -7.54
N GLU A 97 -16.18 -7.82 -7.07
CA GLU A 97 -17.23 -6.80 -7.09
C GLU A 97 -17.02 -5.79 -8.23
N LEU A 98 -15.95 -5.93 -9.01
CA LEU A 98 -15.58 -4.98 -10.05
C LEU A 98 -16.30 -5.23 -11.37
N GLU A 99 -16.74 -4.14 -11.98
CA GLU A 99 -17.14 -4.10 -13.38
C GLU A 99 -15.91 -4.18 -14.30
N VAL A 100 -16.14 -4.69 -15.51
CA VAL A 100 -15.13 -4.92 -16.53
C VAL A 100 -15.68 -4.47 -17.87
N GLN A 101 -14.93 -3.62 -18.57
CA GLN A 101 -15.24 -3.19 -19.93
C GLN A 101 -15.05 -4.34 -20.93
N ASP A 102 -15.56 -4.20 -22.15
CA ASP A 102 -15.32 -5.19 -23.23
C ASP A 102 -13.82 -5.40 -23.54
N SER A 103 -12.99 -4.38 -23.27
CA SER A 103 -11.52 -4.46 -23.38
C SER A 103 -10.88 -5.33 -22.29
N GLY A 104 -11.64 -5.72 -21.28
CA GLY A 104 -11.20 -6.39 -20.06
C GLY A 104 -10.49 -5.48 -19.07
N ILE A 105 -10.57 -4.17 -19.21
CA ILE A 105 -10.05 -3.20 -18.23
C ILE A 105 -11.17 -2.86 -17.25
N SER A 106 -10.88 -2.82 -15.95
CA SER A 106 -11.83 -2.27 -14.97
C SER A 106 -11.76 -0.73 -14.96
N PRO A 107 -12.91 -0.03 -15.00
CA PRO A 107 -12.97 1.43 -14.87
C PRO A 107 -12.63 1.91 -13.44
N THR A 108 -12.42 0.99 -12.49
CA THR A 108 -11.97 1.33 -11.14
C THR A 108 -10.46 1.51 -11.12
N MET A 109 -10.03 2.73 -10.79
CA MET A 109 -8.63 3.12 -10.64
C MET A 109 -8.40 3.74 -9.26
N GLY A 110 -7.27 3.44 -8.65
CA GLY A 110 -6.83 4.01 -7.39
C GLY A 110 -5.56 4.85 -7.57
N ILE A 111 -5.49 5.97 -6.87
CA ILE A 111 -4.29 6.78 -6.72
C ILE A 111 -3.83 6.70 -5.26
N SER A 112 -2.57 6.37 -5.04
CA SER A 112 -1.98 6.30 -3.71
C SER A 112 -0.82 7.28 -3.58
N ASN A 113 -0.85 8.09 -2.51
CA ASN A 113 0.15 9.09 -2.15
C ASN A 113 0.57 10.05 -3.29
N GLY A 114 -0.33 10.25 -4.27
CA GLY A 114 -0.08 11.02 -5.49
C GLY A 114 0.98 10.43 -6.42
N LYS A 115 1.56 9.25 -6.12
CA LYS A 115 2.66 8.66 -6.92
C LYS A 115 2.31 7.35 -7.59
N VAL A 116 1.33 6.61 -7.07
CA VAL A 116 0.98 5.31 -7.62
C VAL A 116 -0.38 5.41 -8.26
N ILE A 117 -0.45 5.10 -9.54
CA ILE A 117 -1.71 4.88 -10.25
C ILE A 117 -1.88 3.37 -10.38
N SER A 118 -3.05 2.83 -10.05
CA SER A 118 -3.29 1.38 -10.06
C SER A 118 -4.72 1.04 -10.45
N GLY A 119 -4.93 -0.18 -10.92
CA GLY A 119 -6.26 -0.70 -11.21
C GLY A 119 -6.22 -2.18 -11.55
N TYR A 120 -7.26 -2.67 -12.22
CA TYR A 120 -7.43 -4.10 -12.45
C TYR A 120 -7.75 -4.43 -13.91
N LEU A 121 -7.29 -5.59 -14.36
CA LEU A 121 -7.52 -6.16 -15.69
C LEU A 121 -8.05 -7.58 -15.56
N LYS A 122 -8.92 -7.95 -16.49
CA LYS A 122 -9.39 -9.31 -16.74
C LYS A 122 -9.24 -9.67 -18.22
N ASN A 123 -8.14 -9.23 -18.82
CA ASN A 123 -7.76 -9.55 -20.19
C ASN A 123 -6.28 -9.97 -20.23
N PRO A 124 -5.99 -11.27 -20.42
CA PRO A 124 -4.62 -11.79 -20.42
C PRO A 124 -3.80 -11.37 -21.64
N SER A 125 -4.41 -10.81 -22.68
CA SER A 125 -3.67 -10.30 -23.85
C SER A 125 -2.99 -8.96 -23.57
N ILE A 126 -3.42 -8.20 -22.56
CA ILE A 126 -2.77 -6.94 -22.17
C ILE A 126 -1.43 -7.29 -21.52
N SER A 127 -0.35 -6.86 -22.16
CA SER A 127 1.02 -7.21 -21.76
C SER A 127 1.81 -6.02 -21.22
N LYS A 128 1.36 -4.80 -21.49
CA LYS A 128 2.01 -3.56 -21.04
C LYS A 128 0.98 -2.52 -20.64
N VAL A 129 1.34 -1.76 -19.61
CA VAL A 129 0.68 -0.52 -19.22
C VAL A 129 1.75 0.56 -19.08
N SER A 130 1.44 1.78 -19.47
CA SER A 130 2.31 2.93 -19.27
C SER A 130 1.50 4.20 -19.04
N TYR A 131 2.10 5.13 -18.31
CA TYR A 131 1.63 6.49 -18.15
C TYR A 131 2.72 7.41 -18.72
N GLU A 132 2.41 8.12 -19.80
CA GLU A 132 3.41 8.87 -20.57
C GLU A 132 4.62 7.99 -20.94
N SER A 133 5.84 8.39 -20.56
CA SER A 133 7.06 7.60 -20.75
C SER A 133 7.33 6.57 -19.65
N THR A 134 6.50 6.53 -18.60
CA THR A 134 6.72 5.67 -17.43
C THR A 134 6.04 4.32 -17.64
N LEU A 135 6.83 3.25 -17.69
CA LEU A 135 6.31 1.88 -17.77
C LEU A 135 5.75 1.47 -16.41
N GLY A 136 4.62 0.75 -16.44
CA GLY A 136 4.06 0.12 -15.26
C GLY A 136 4.33 -1.38 -15.20
N HIS A 137 3.62 -2.00 -14.27
CA HIS A 137 3.71 -3.41 -13.94
C HIS A 137 2.33 -4.04 -14.04
N ILE A 138 2.30 -5.33 -14.38
CA ILE A 138 1.12 -6.18 -14.35
C ILE A 138 1.46 -7.42 -13.52
N VAL A 139 0.63 -7.72 -12.53
CA VAL A 139 0.81 -8.83 -11.61
C VAL A 139 -0.43 -9.71 -11.63
N ASP A 140 -0.25 -10.97 -12.00
CA ASP A 140 -1.29 -12.01 -11.94
C ASP A 140 -1.71 -12.26 -10.48
N LEU A 141 -3.02 -12.18 -10.22
CA LEU A 141 -3.60 -12.32 -8.88
C LEU A 141 -4.03 -13.75 -8.53
N ASP A 142 -4.00 -14.70 -9.48
CA ASP A 142 -4.52 -16.06 -9.27
C ASP A 142 -3.80 -16.81 -8.14
N LYS A 143 -2.54 -16.46 -7.86
CA LYS A 143 -1.74 -17.06 -6.78
C LYS A 143 -2.01 -16.44 -5.40
N PHE A 144 -2.70 -15.30 -5.34
CA PHE A 144 -2.87 -14.52 -4.11
C PHE A 144 -4.33 -14.50 -3.63
N LEU A 145 -5.28 -14.78 -4.52
CA LEU A 145 -6.72 -14.80 -4.24
C LEU A 145 -7.27 -16.24 -4.15
N PRO A 146 -8.48 -16.42 -3.59
CA PRO A 146 -9.12 -17.74 -3.54
C PRO A 146 -9.31 -18.35 -4.93
N ASN A 147 -9.19 -19.68 -5.01
CA ASN A 147 -9.41 -20.45 -6.25
C ASN A 147 -10.90 -20.61 -6.57
N GLU A 148 -11.62 -19.49 -6.69
CA GLU A 148 -13.03 -19.41 -7.09
C GLU A 148 -13.17 -18.63 -8.40
N THR A 149 -14.15 -18.99 -9.23
CA THR A 149 -14.35 -18.39 -10.57
C THR A 149 -14.42 -16.86 -10.55
N LYS A 150 -15.01 -16.26 -9.51
CA LYS A 150 -15.13 -14.80 -9.38
C LYS A 150 -13.79 -14.07 -9.20
N TYR A 151 -12.75 -14.76 -8.71
CA TYR A 151 -11.40 -14.22 -8.49
C TYR A 151 -10.38 -14.62 -9.56
N LYS A 152 -10.72 -15.56 -10.45
CA LYS A 152 -9.80 -16.05 -11.48
C LYS A 152 -9.57 -15.08 -12.63
N GLY A 153 -8.36 -15.10 -13.17
CA GLY A 153 -7.94 -14.38 -14.37
C GLY A 153 -7.82 -12.87 -14.16
N TRP A 154 -7.80 -12.42 -12.90
CA TRP A 154 -7.60 -11.01 -12.58
C TRP A 154 -6.11 -10.69 -12.49
N SER A 155 -5.75 -9.49 -12.93
CA SER A 155 -4.42 -8.94 -12.76
C SER A 155 -4.52 -7.55 -12.15
N LEU A 156 -3.61 -7.24 -11.24
CA LEU A 156 -3.35 -5.89 -10.75
C LEU A 156 -2.39 -5.22 -11.73
N TRP A 157 -2.69 -4.00 -12.16
CA TRP A 157 -1.73 -3.15 -12.84
C TRP A 157 -1.44 -1.91 -11.99
N TYR A 158 -0.21 -1.41 -12.10
CA TYR A 158 0.17 -0.16 -11.46
C TYR A 158 1.34 0.52 -12.16
N VAL A 159 1.43 1.83 -12.01
CA VAL A 159 2.54 2.67 -12.45
C VAL A 159 3.02 3.49 -11.26
N ILE A 160 4.32 3.48 -10.98
CA ILE A 160 4.95 4.35 -9.98
C ILE A 160 5.53 5.55 -10.71
N LEU A 161 4.96 6.72 -10.45
CA LEU A 161 5.35 7.96 -11.09
C LEU A 161 6.63 8.52 -10.46
N PRO A 162 7.55 9.08 -11.27
CA PRO A 162 8.76 9.71 -10.76
C PRO A 162 8.41 10.90 -9.85
N ASN A 163 7.41 11.68 -10.24
CA ASN A 163 6.92 12.86 -9.54
C ASN A 163 5.49 12.63 -9.01
N LYS A 164 5.12 13.34 -7.94
CA LYS A 164 3.73 13.35 -7.48
C LYS A 164 2.85 14.03 -8.52
N LEU A 165 1.64 13.51 -8.70
CA LEU A 165 0.56 14.20 -9.40
C LEU A 165 0.21 15.48 -8.65
N ASP A 166 -0.13 16.52 -9.39
CA ASP A 166 -0.70 17.74 -8.81
C ASP A 166 -2.06 17.42 -8.18
N ASP A 167 -2.35 18.00 -7.01
CA ASP A 167 -3.56 17.74 -6.20
C ASP A 167 -4.88 18.23 -6.85
N ASP A 168 -4.86 18.67 -8.10
CA ASP A 168 -6.02 19.22 -8.80
C ASP A 168 -6.95 18.11 -9.33
N LEU A 169 -8.26 18.29 -9.14
CA LEU A 169 -9.34 17.39 -9.61
C LEU A 169 -9.31 17.09 -11.13
N LYS A 170 -8.64 17.94 -11.93
CA LYS A 170 -8.41 17.71 -13.37
C LYS A 170 -7.43 16.56 -13.65
N SER A 171 -6.77 16.02 -12.62
CA SER A 171 -5.80 14.94 -12.72
C SER A 171 -6.41 13.61 -13.17
N PHE A 172 -7.62 13.23 -12.72
CA PHE A 172 -8.19 11.92 -13.04
C PHE A 172 -8.54 11.74 -14.52
N ASP A 173 -9.29 12.67 -15.11
CA ASP A 173 -9.62 12.62 -16.54
C ASP A 173 -8.37 12.74 -17.41
N LEU A 174 -7.40 13.56 -16.98
CA LEU A 174 -6.11 13.63 -17.67
C LEU A 174 -5.40 12.27 -17.61
N ILE A 175 -5.36 11.61 -16.45
CA ILE A 175 -4.71 10.32 -16.27
C ILE A 175 -5.28 9.27 -17.22
N THR A 176 -6.61 9.18 -17.30
CA THR A 176 -7.26 8.17 -18.14
C THR A 176 -7.04 8.42 -19.63
N THR A 177 -6.83 9.68 -20.05
CA THR A 177 -6.50 10.00 -21.45
C THR A 177 -5.06 9.68 -21.84
N VAL A 178 -4.11 9.70 -20.90
CA VAL A 178 -2.68 9.44 -21.16
C VAL A 178 -2.22 8.04 -20.80
N LEU A 179 -3.04 7.27 -20.07
CA LEU A 179 -2.80 5.85 -19.82
C LEU A 179 -2.89 5.05 -21.12
N GLU A 180 -1.82 4.30 -21.41
CA GLU A 180 -1.77 3.39 -22.55
C GLU A 180 -1.69 1.95 -22.06
N PHE A 181 -2.63 1.12 -22.52
CA PHE A 181 -2.54 -0.33 -22.40
C PHE A 181 -2.21 -0.91 -23.77
N LYS A 182 -1.27 -1.85 -23.84
CA LYS A 182 -0.90 -2.52 -25.09
C LYS A 182 -1.09 -4.02 -24.97
N ASP A 183 -1.74 -4.60 -25.96
CA ASP A 183 -1.84 -6.05 -26.08
C ASP A 183 -0.48 -6.67 -26.47
N THR A 184 -0.41 -8.00 -26.56
CA THR A 184 0.79 -8.74 -27.00
C THR A 184 1.22 -8.43 -28.44
N ASN A 185 0.34 -7.87 -29.27
CA ASN A 185 0.62 -7.46 -30.64
C ASN A 185 1.04 -5.97 -30.74
N GLY A 186 1.01 -5.23 -29.63
CA GLY A 186 1.31 -3.80 -29.58
C GLY A 186 0.12 -2.88 -29.89
N THR A 187 -1.09 -3.42 -30.04
CA THR A 187 -2.32 -2.62 -30.23
C THR A 187 -2.63 -1.82 -28.97
N ILE A 188 -2.85 -0.52 -29.12
CA ILE A 188 -3.24 0.35 -28.01
C ILE A 188 -4.73 0.13 -27.70
N ILE A 189 -5.00 -0.22 -26.44
CA ILE A 189 -6.32 -0.36 -25.86
C ILE A 189 -6.55 0.84 -24.94
N LYS A 190 -7.59 1.62 -25.23
CA LYS A 190 -7.90 2.83 -24.46
C LYS A 190 -8.63 2.50 -23.18
N TYR A 191 -8.28 3.21 -22.12
CA TYR A 191 -9.07 3.28 -20.90
C TYR A 191 -10.39 4.01 -21.19
N LYS A 192 -11.50 3.52 -20.63
CA LYS A 192 -12.80 4.20 -20.64
C LYS A 192 -13.28 4.38 -19.21
N ASN A 193 -13.83 5.56 -18.89
CA ASN A 193 -14.55 5.78 -17.64
C ASN A 193 -15.99 5.28 -17.77
#